data_AF-A0A2M7GRY4-F1
#
_entry.id   AF-A0A2M7GRY4-F1
#
_cell.length_a   1.000
_cell.length_b   1.000
_cell.length_c   1.000
_cell.angle_alpha   90.00
_cell.angle_beta   90.00
_cell.angle_gamma   90.00
#
_symmetry.space_group_name_H-M   'P 1'
#
loop_
_entity.id
_entity.type
_entity.pdbx_description
1 polymer ?
#
loop_
_entity_poly.entity_id
_entity_poly.type
_entity_poly.pdbx_seq_one_letter_code
_entity_poly.pdbx_strand_id
1 'polypeptide(L)' 'ARRYFYPLIPDFPMYRGLPSSNLNNLPVATNVAKHVLCLPIYPALGEEDQARIIHLIIETAHE' A
#
# COMPACT_ATOMS: atom_id res chain seq x y z
N ALA A 1 9.41 0.35 8.59
CA ALA A 1 8.84 0.42 7.23
C ALA A 1 7.99 1.70 7.10
N ARG A 2 8.19 2.52 6.07
CA ARG A 2 7.30 3.66 5.81
C ARG A 2 5.96 3.10 5.31
N ARG A 3 4.89 3.36 6.06
CA ARG A 3 3.52 3.01 5.69
C ARG A 3 3.11 3.92 4.55
N TYR A 4 3.30 3.47 3.32
CA TYR A 4 2.82 4.17 2.16
C TYR A 4 1.45 3.59 1.80
N PHE A 5 0.46 4.47 1.63
CA PHE A 5 -0.88 4.18 1.12
C PHE A 5 -1.84 3.33 1.98
N TYR A 6 -1.40 2.72 3.09
CA TYR A 6 -2.29 2.09 4.09
C TYR A 6 -1.83 2.32 5.54
N PRO A 7 -2.76 2.60 6.48
CA PRO A 7 -4.19 2.82 6.28
C PRO A 7 -4.47 4.21 5.67
N LEU A 8 -5.71 4.49 5.24
CA LEU A 8 -6.07 5.81 4.71
C LEU A 8 -6.00 6.85 5.83
N ILE A 9 -5.75 8.13 5.48
CA ILE A 9 -5.80 9.25 6.44
C ILE A 9 -7.12 9.24 7.25
N PRO A 10 -8.31 9.07 6.64
CA PRO A 10 -9.58 8.86 7.34
C PRO A 10 -9.59 7.79 8.43
N ASP A 11 -8.79 6.73 8.31
CA ASP A 11 -8.78 5.62 9.26
C ASP A 11 -8.04 5.97 10.57
N PHE A 12 -7.26 7.06 10.58
CA PHE A 12 -6.51 7.45 11.76
C PHE A 12 -7.45 8.00 12.86
N PRO A 13 -7.13 7.77 14.16
CA PRO A 13 -7.97 8.19 15.27
C PRO A 13 -8.39 9.67 15.26
N MET A 14 -7.52 10.55 14.75
CA MET A 14 -7.78 11.99 14.67
C MET A 14 -8.87 12.36 13.64
N TYR A 15 -9.06 11.54 12.60
CA TYR A 15 -9.93 11.87 11.47
C TYR A 15 -11.18 10.98 11.39
N ARG A 16 -11.15 9.76 11.94
CA ARG A 16 -12.23 8.75 11.78
C ARG A 16 -13.63 9.18 12.21
N GLY A 17 -13.76 10.26 12.98
CA GLY A 17 -15.05 10.81 13.42
C GLY A 17 -15.61 11.92 12.51
N LEU A 18 -14.88 12.35 11.48
CA LEU A 18 -15.32 13.40 10.58
C LEU A 18 -16.34 12.86 9.56
N PRO A 19 -17.40 13.61 9.20
CA PRO A 19 -18.36 13.20 8.17
C PRO A 19 -17.71 12.86 6.82
N SER A 20 -16.63 13.57 6.47
CA SER A 20 -15.84 13.34 5.26
C SER A 20 -15.06 12.04 5.27
N SER A 21 -14.83 11.44 6.44
CA SER A 21 -14.09 10.19 6.63
C SER A 21 -14.94 8.93 6.43
N ASN A 22 -16.23 9.07 6.12
CA ASN A 22 -17.07 7.94 5.79
C ASN A 22 -16.54 7.23 4.53
N LEU A 23 -16.27 5.93 4.63
CA LEU A 23 -15.74 5.10 3.54
C LEU A 23 -16.65 5.12 2.29
N ASN A 24 -17.96 5.34 2.46
CA ASN A 24 -18.89 5.50 1.34
C ASN A 24 -18.58 6.74 0.48
N ASN A 25 -17.91 7.74 1.05
CA ASN A 25 -17.46 8.93 0.32
C ASN A 25 -16.13 8.69 -0.41
N LEU A 26 -15.42 7.60 -0.08
CA LEU A 26 -14.05 7.32 -0.51
C LEU A 26 -13.89 5.93 -1.14
N PRO A 27 -14.83 5.43 -1.97
CA PRO A 27 -14.85 4.03 -2.40
C PRO A 27 -13.59 3.64 -3.19
N VAL A 28 -13.09 4.53 -4.04
CA VAL A 28 -11.86 4.30 -4.82
C VAL A 28 -10.65 4.24 -3.91
N ALA A 29 -10.51 5.20 -2.99
CA ALA A 29 -9.38 5.24 -2.07
C ALA A 29 -9.38 4.02 -1.14
N THR A 30 -10.55 3.62 -0.63
CA THR A 30 -10.70 2.41 0.20
C THR A 30 -10.35 1.16 -0.57
N ASN A 31 -10.77 1.06 -1.84
CA ASN A 31 -10.41 -0.06 -2.68
C ASN A 31 -8.89 -0.11 -2.91
N VAL A 32 -8.27 0.99 -3.35
CA VAL A 32 -6.83 1.04 -3.64
C VAL A 32 -6.01 0.75 -2.40
N ALA A 33 -6.32 1.36 -1.25
CA ALA A 33 -5.57 1.16 -0.01
C ALA A 33 -5.56 -0.31 0.46
N LYS A 34 -6.60 -1.09 0.13
CA LYS A 34 -6.68 -2.52 0.46
C LYS A 34 -5.87 -3.42 -0.49
N HIS A 35 -5.55 -2.95 -1.69
CA HIS A 35 -4.90 -3.75 -2.73
C HIS A 35 -3.50 -3.26 -3.11
N VAL A 36 -3.10 -2.07 -2.63
CA VAL A 36 -1.78 -1.50 -2.91
C VAL A 36 -0.71 -2.14 -2.04
N LEU A 37 0.41 -2.51 -2.67
CA LEU A 37 1.62 -2.99 -2.00
C LEU A 37 2.77 -2.03 -2.32
N CYS A 38 3.59 -1.73 -1.31
CA CYS A 38 4.77 -0.90 -1.49
C CYS A 38 6.02 -1.75 -1.54
N LEU A 39 6.75 -1.65 -2.64
CA LEU A 39 7.99 -2.38 -2.84
C LEU A 39 9.21 -1.54 -2.39
N PRO A 40 10.30 -2.19 -1.95
CA PRO A 40 11.55 -1.50 -1.65
C PRO A 40 12.07 -0.68 -2.84
N ILE A 41 12.37 0.60 -2.61
CA ILE A 41 13.00 1.49 -3.59
C ILE A 41 13.93 2.48 -2.87
N TYR A 42 15.24 2.29 -3.00
CA TYR A 42 16.27 3.16 -2.42
C TYR A 42 17.62 2.94 -3.14
N PRO A 43 18.54 3.93 -3.12
CA PRO A 43 19.76 3.88 -3.93
C PRO A 43 20.69 2.68 -3.67
N ALA A 44 20.69 2.15 -2.45
CA ALA A 44 21.52 1.01 -2.06
C ALA A 44 20.85 -0.37 -2.28
N LEU A 45 19.73 -0.43 -3.00
CA LEU A 45 19.06 -1.69 -3.32
C LEU A 45 19.83 -2.41 -4.43
N GLY A 46 20.56 -3.47 -4.07
CA GLY A 46 21.40 -4.21 -5.01
C GLY A 46 20.61 -5.01 -6.04
N GLU A 47 21.23 -5.32 -7.18
CA GLU A 47 20.57 -6.05 -8.28
C GLU A 47 20.07 -7.44 -7.88
N GLU A 48 20.81 -8.16 -7.03
CA GLU A 48 20.37 -9.47 -6.51
C GLU A 48 19.07 -9.36 -5.69
N ASP A 49 18.97 -8.34 -4.83
CA ASP A 49 17.75 -8.09 -4.07
C ASP A 49 16.59 -7.68 -4.97
N GLN A 50 16.85 -6.84 -5.99
CA GLN A 50 15.85 -6.48 -6.99
C GLN A 50 15.32 -7.71 -7.73
N ALA A 51 16.22 -8.58 -8.20
CA ALA A 51 15.88 -9.80 -8.91
C ALA A 51 15.05 -10.76 -8.04
N ARG A 52 15.39 -10.89 -6.75
CA ARG A 52 14.62 -11.69 -5.79
C ARG A 52 13.22 -11.13 -5.57
N ILE A 53 13.08 -9.81 -5.40
CA ILE A 53 11.77 -9.16 -5.24
C ILE A 53 10.92 -9.37 -6.50
N ILE A 54 11.50 -9.18 -7.68
CA ILE A 54 10.81 -9.37 -8.96
C ILE A 54 10.32 -10.81 -9.11
N HIS A 55 11.18 -11.81 -8.87
CA HIS A 55 10.81 -13.22 -8.94
C HIS A 55 9.67 -13.57 -8.00
N LEU A 56 9.76 -13.14 -6.73
CA LEU A 56 8.71 -13.41 -5.75
C LEU A 56 7.36 -12.83 -6.18
N ILE A 57 7.35 -11.60 -6.72
CA ILE A 57 6.11 -10.98 -7.19
C ILE A 57 5.54 -11.72 -8.40
N ILE A 58 6.38 -12.16 -9.34
CA ILE A 58 5.94 -12.95 -10.50
C ILE A 58 5.34 -14.28 -10.02
N GLU A 59 6.05 -15.04 -9.18
CA GLU A 59 5.58 -16.33 -8.65
C GLU A 59 4.23 -16.20 -7.95
N THR A 60 4.07 -15.22 -7.07
CA THR A 60 2.83 -15.04 -6.28
C THR A 60 1.67 -14.46 -7.11
N ALA A 61 1.94 -13.83 -8.26
CA ALA A 61 0.90 -13.26 -9.12
C ALA A 61 0.29 -14.27 -10.11
N HIS A 62 0.91 -15.45 -10.26
CA HIS A 62 0.45 -16.52 -11.15
C HIS A 62 -0.40 -17.59 -10.45
N GLU A 63 -0.57 -17.53 -9.13
CA GLU A 63 -1.54 -18.30 -8.35
C GLU A 63 -2.90 -17.58 -8.24
#